data_AF-A0A7D5RSF5-F1
#
_entry.id   AF-A0A7D5RSF5-F1
#
_cell.length_a   1.000
_cell.length_b   1.000
_cell.length_c   1.000
_cell.angle_alpha   90.00
_cell.angle_beta   90.00
_cell.angle_gamma   90.00
#
_symmetry.space_group_name_H-M   'P 1'
#
loop_
_entity.id
_entity.type
_entity.pdbx_description
1 polymer ?
#
loop_
_entity_poly.entity_id
_entity_poly.type
_entity_poly.pdbx_seq_one_letter_code
_entity_poly.pdbx_strand_id
1 'polypeptide(L)'
;MNLQDIRNSFKSATKNEYWHHLMMKNDQGKDFYFKNKSSIDSRIQEIGRDSLERKDAKFGLTPLHVATIAGNKPGLQFLLRQKVSRTQIDNDQKTAQDYAQKFTP
;
A
#
# COMPACT_ATOMS: atom_id res chain seq x y z
N MET A 1 -4.93 -0.01 -16.62
CA MET A 1 -5.53 0.05 -15.27
C MET A 1 -6.19 1.41 -14.99
N ASN A 2 -7.43 1.43 -14.49
CA ASN A 2 -8.16 2.66 -14.08
C ASN A 2 -8.20 2.78 -12.54
N LEU A 3 -8.04 4.00 -12.01
CA LEU A 3 -8.07 4.29 -10.57
C LEU A 3 -9.35 3.79 -9.88
N GLN A 4 -10.49 3.83 -10.59
CA GLN A 4 -11.75 3.35 -10.04
C GLN A 4 -11.76 1.83 -9.85
N ASP A 5 -11.14 1.08 -10.76
CA ASP A 5 -11.04 -0.38 -10.64
C ASP A 5 -10.14 -0.78 -9.46
N ILE A 6 -9.06 -0.03 -9.25
CA ILE A 6 -8.15 -0.20 -8.11
C ILE A 6 -8.90 0.08 -6.81
N ARG A 7 -9.61 1.22 -6.74
CA ARG A 7 -10.48 1.57 -5.59
C ARG A 7 -11.50 0.49 -5.27
N ASN A 8 -12.17 -0.02 -6.30
CA ASN A 8 -13.18 -1.06 -6.15
C ASN A 8 -12.58 -2.39 -5.67
N SER A 9 -11.35 -2.71 -6.07
CA SER A 9 -10.69 -3.98 -5.73
C SER A 9 -10.25 -4.03 -4.27
N PHE A 10 -9.92 -2.88 -3.67
CA PHE A 10 -9.52 -2.79 -2.26
C PHE A 10 -10.65 -2.27 -1.34
N LYS A 11 -11.92 -2.40 -1.74
CA LYS A 11 -13.06 -2.01 -0.89
C LYS A 11 -13.18 -2.85 0.38
N SER A 12 -12.75 -4.11 0.35
CA SER A 12 -12.76 -5.02 1.50
C SER A 12 -11.33 -5.34 1.97
N ALA A 13 -11.10 -5.28 3.29
CA ALA A 13 -9.84 -5.69 3.89
C ALA A 13 -9.83 -7.22 4.04
N THR A 14 -9.24 -7.95 3.10
CA THR A 14 -8.92 -9.36 3.35
C THR A 14 -7.65 -9.47 4.18
N LYS A 15 -7.42 -10.58 4.89
CA LYS A 15 -6.21 -10.77 5.71
C LYS A 15 -4.92 -10.62 4.88
N ASN A 16 -4.96 -11.03 3.61
CA ASN A 16 -3.82 -10.99 2.69
C ASN A 16 -3.60 -9.63 2.02
N GLU A 17 -4.64 -8.79 1.95
CA GLU A 17 -4.61 -7.48 1.30
C GLU A 17 -4.85 -6.35 2.31
N TYR A 18 -4.65 -6.63 3.60
CA TYR A 18 -4.86 -5.68 4.68
C TYR A 18 -4.08 -4.39 4.43
N TRP A 19 -2.81 -4.50 4.03
CA TRP A 19 -1.98 -3.34 3.73
C TRP A 19 -2.47 -2.60 2.50
N HIS A 20 -2.86 -3.28 1.43
CA HIS A 20 -3.44 -2.62 0.25
C HIS A 20 -4.69 -1.81 0.63
N HIS A 21 -5.60 -2.41 1.39
CA HIS A 21 -6.79 -1.73 1.89
C HIS A 21 -6.46 -0.52 2.76
N LEU A 22 -5.52 -0.67 3.70
CA LEU A 22 -5.08 0.41 4.59
C LEU A 22 -4.45 1.57 3.80
N MET A 23 -3.55 1.25 2.85
CA MET A 23 -2.88 2.25 2.02
C MET A 23 -3.88 3.00 1.12
N MET A 24 -4.95 2.33 0.69
CA MET A 24 -6.01 2.93 -0.11
C MET A 24 -6.85 3.95 0.67
N LYS A 25 -6.97 3.76 1.99
CA LYS A 25 -7.66 4.68 2.90
C LYS A 25 -6.76 5.88 3.21
N ASN A 26 -6.82 6.88 2.32
CA ASN A 26 -6.07 8.14 2.44
C ASN A 26 -6.72 9.17 3.41
N ASP A 27 -7.79 8.80 4.13
CA ASP A 27 -8.38 9.66 5.18
C ASP A 27 -7.56 9.65 6.47
N GLN A 28 -6.61 8.72 6.57
CA GLN A 28 -5.79 8.50 7.74
C GLN A 28 -4.61 9.47 7.69
N GLY A 29 -4.86 10.68 8.18
CA GLY A 29 -3.86 11.75 8.28
C GLY A 29 -2.54 11.29 8.90
N LYS A 30 -1.49 12.11 8.78
CA LYS A 30 -0.10 11.77 9.13
C LYS A 30 0.09 11.06 10.48
N ASP A 31 -0.76 11.41 11.45
CA ASP A 31 -0.69 10.88 12.81
C ASP A 31 -1.27 9.47 12.97
N PHE A 32 -2.03 8.95 12.01
CA PHE A 32 -2.64 7.62 12.14
C PHE A 32 -1.58 6.54 12.35
N TYR A 33 -0.56 6.49 11.48
CA TYR A 33 0.49 5.48 11.55
C TYR A 33 1.36 5.62 12.81
N PHE A 34 1.48 6.84 13.35
CA PHE A 34 2.21 7.09 14.58
C PHE A 34 1.39 6.72 15.83
N LYS A 35 0.12 7.14 15.89
CA LYS A 35 -0.81 6.85 17.00
C LYS A 35 -1.12 5.36 17.10
N ASN A 36 -1.24 4.68 15.97
CA ASN A 36 -1.54 3.25 15.90
C ASN A 36 -0.29 2.38 15.74
N LYS A 37 0.91 2.92 16.00
CA LYS A 37 2.18 2.19 15.82
C LYS A 37 2.15 0.81 16.49
N SER A 38 1.72 0.72 17.75
CA SER A 38 1.68 -0.55 18.48
C SER A 38 0.73 -1.56 17.83
N SER A 39 -0.47 -1.13 17.42
CA SER A 39 -1.43 -1.99 16.74
C SER A 39 -0.91 -2.46 15.37
N ILE A 40 -0.26 -1.57 14.64
CA ILE A 40 0.36 -1.84 13.34
C ILE A 40 1.52 -2.83 13.49
N ASP A 41 2.37 -2.65 14.50
CA ASP A 41 3.50 -3.56 14.77
C ASP A 41 2.99 -4.96 15.14
N SER A 42 1.99 -5.06 16.01
CA SER A 42 1.33 -6.34 16.32
C SER A 42 0.76 -7.00 15.06
N ARG A 43 0.21 -6.21 14.13
CA ARG A 43 -0.33 -6.71 12.86
C ARG A 43 0.75 -7.23 11.92
N ILE A 44 1.90 -6.54 11.86
CA ILE A 44 3.08 -7.01 11.11
C ILE A 44 3.56 -8.34 11.68
N GLN A 45 3.59 -8.49 13.01
CA GLN A 45 3.98 -9.74 13.65
C GLN A 45 2.95 -10.86 13.39
N GLU A 46 1.66 -10.55 13.42
CA GLU A 46 0.56 -11.52 13.21
C GLU A 46 0.49 -12.03 11.76
N ILE A 47 0.56 -11.13 10.77
CA ILE A 47 0.43 -11.46 9.34
C ILE A 47 1.79 -11.82 8.71
N GLY A 48 2.88 -11.39 9.34
CA GLY A 48 4.24 -11.57 8.86
C GLY A 48 4.74 -10.36 8.06
N ARG A 49 6.03 -10.05 8.19
CA ARG A 49 6.67 -8.89 7.54
C ARG A 49 6.57 -8.93 6.02
N ASP A 50 6.60 -10.12 5.42
CA ASP A 50 6.50 -10.33 3.98
C ASP A 50 5.17 -9.81 3.38
N SER A 51 4.15 -9.63 4.23
CA SER A 51 2.88 -9.02 3.80
C SER A 51 3.02 -7.58 3.31
N LEU A 52 4.07 -6.85 3.73
CA LEU A 52 4.34 -5.48 3.29
C LEU A 52 4.80 -5.38 1.83
N GLU A 53 5.30 -6.49 1.27
CA GLU A 53 5.79 -6.60 -0.11
C GLU A 53 4.93 -7.51 -0.98
N ARG A 54 3.87 -8.07 -0.39
CA ARG A 54 2.99 -9.01 -1.06
C ARG A 54 2.25 -8.31 -2.19
N LYS A 55 2.26 -8.93 -3.35
CA LYS A 55 1.47 -8.49 -4.51
C LYS A 55 0.01 -8.93 -4.36
N ASP A 56 -0.92 -8.09 -4.76
CA ASP A 56 -2.32 -8.47 -4.87
C ASP A 56 -2.52 -9.44 -6.05
N ALA A 57 -3.56 -10.27 -5.98
CA ALA A 57 -3.79 -11.30 -6.98
C ALA A 57 -4.32 -10.75 -8.32
N LYS A 58 -4.95 -9.57 -8.30
CA LYS A 58 -5.66 -9.02 -9.44
C LYS A 58 -4.76 -8.20 -10.37
N PHE A 59 -3.91 -7.36 -9.79
CA PHE A 59 -3.06 -6.43 -10.53
C PHE A 59 -1.57 -6.62 -10.25
N GLY A 60 -1.20 -7.43 -9.27
CA GLY A 60 0.20 -7.61 -8.90
C GLY A 60 0.79 -6.40 -8.16
N LEU A 61 -0.05 -5.48 -7.68
CA LEU A 61 0.35 -4.29 -6.94
C LEU A 61 0.80 -4.67 -5.54
N THR A 62 1.85 -4.01 -5.09
CA THR A 62 2.31 -4.09 -3.70
C THR A 62 1.65 -2.99 -2.88
N PRO A 63 1.67 -3.05 -1.54
CA PRO A 63 1.19 -1.96 -0.70
C PRO A 63 1.79 -0.59 -1.06
N LEU A 64 3.05 -0.57 -1.53
CA LEU A 64 3.74 0.64 -1.96
C LEU A 64 3.15 1.24 -3.24
N HIS A 65 2.73 0.40 -4.19
CA HIS A 65 1.99 0.87 -5.37
C HIS A 65 0.68 1.54 -4.95
N VAL A 66 -0.09 0.86 -4.10
CA VAL A 66 -1.41 1.35 -3.65
C VAL A 66 -1.28 2.67 -2.87
N ALA A 67 -0.29 2.79 -1.98
CA ALA A 67 -0.02 4.04 -1.27
C ALA A 67 0.29 5.19 -2.22
N THR A 68 1.04 4.92 -3.29
CA THR A 68 1.39 5.92 -4.32
C THR A 68 0.16 6.33 -5.12
N ILE A 69 -0.62 5.36 -5.61
CA ILE A 69 -1.86 5.56 -6.38
C ILE A 69 -2.91 6.33 -5.56
N ALA A 70 -3.02 6.03 -4.26
CA ALA A 70 -3.95 6.68 -3.36
C ALA A 70 -3.52 8.09 -2.94
N GLY A 71 -2.27 8.49 -3.22
CA GLY A 71 -1.68 9.73 -2.71
C GLY A 71 -1.45 9.71 -1.19
N ASN A 72 -1.38 8.52 -0.59
CA ASN A 72 -1.22 8.33 0.85
C ASN A 72 0.24 8.56 1.25
N LYS A 73 0.66 9.83 1.30
CA LYS A 73 2.03 10.23 1.68
C LYS A 73 2.45 9.64 3.04
N PRO A 74 1.60 9.64 4.09
CA PRO A 74 1.95 9.01 5.36
C PRO A 74 2.19 7.49 5.25
N GLY A 75 1.32 6.78 4.54
CA GLY A 75 1.45 5.33 4.32
C GLY A 75 2.68 4.98 3.50
N LEU A 76 2.99 5.79 2.48
CA LEU A 76 4.21 5.67 1.69
C LEU A 76 5.46 5.85 2.58
N GLN A 77 5.50 6.89 3.42
CA GLN A 77 6.60 7.08 4.37
C GLN A 77 6.73 5.91 5.36
N PHE A 78 5.61 5.39 5.84
CA PHE A 78 5.59 4.22 6.71
C PHE A 78 6.22 3.00 6.03
N LEU A 79 5.78 2.63 4.83
CA LEU A 79 6.32 1.49 4.08
C LEU A 79 7.82 1.66 3.78
N LEU A 80 8.24 2.87 3.38
CA LEU A 80 9.65 3.17 3.12
C LEU A 80 10.53 3.01 4.37
N ARG A 81 10.03 3.37 5.55
CA ARG A 81 10.73 3.15 6.83
C ARG A 81 10.89 1.66 7.15
N GLN A 82 9.98 0.81 6.68
CA GLN A 82 10.07 -0.64 6.82
C GLN A 82 11.08 -1.30 5.86
N LYS A 83 11.82 -0.49 5.06
CA LYS A 83 12.82 -0.95 4.09
C LYS A 83 12.25 -1.91 3.04
N VAL A 84 11.00 -1.71 2.63
CA VAL A 84 10.41 -2.47 1.52
C VAL A 84 11.10 -2.12 0.20
N SER A 85 11.12 -3.07 -0.72
CA SER A 85 11.65 -2.92 -2.07
C SER A 85 10.81 -1.95 -2.89
N ARG A 86 11.49 -0.97 -3.48
CA ARG A 86 10.88 0.07 -4.32
C ARG A 86 10.87 -0.30 -5.80
N THR A 87 11.60 -1.36 -6.15
CA THR A 87 11.82 -1.81 -7.54
C THR A 87 10.88 -2.94 -7.94
N GLN A 88 9.98 -3.36 -7.06
CA GLN A 88 8.97 -4.36 -7.41
C GLN A 88 8.08 -3.80 -8.51
N ILE A 89 7.92 -4.58 -9.58
CA ILE A 89 6.99 -4.30 -10.67
C ILE A 89 5.65 -5.01 -10.46
N ASP A 90 4.56 -4.40 -10.88
CA ASP A 90 3.24 -5.01 -10.95
C ASP A 90 3.06 -5.85 -12.23
N ASN A 91 1.82 -6.30 -12.51
CA ASN A 91 1.51 -7.08 -13.71
C ASN A 91 1.59 -6.25 -15.01
N ASP A 92 1.51 -4.92 -14.91
CA ASP A 92 1.70 -3.99 -16.03
C ASP A 92 3.20 -3.64 -16.23
N GLN A 93 4.11 -4.34 -15.53
CA GLN A 93 5.56 -4.09 -15.49
C GLN A 93 5.94 -2.69 -14.96
N LYS A 94 5.10 -2.10 -14.13
CA LYS A 94 5.31 -0.76 -13.56
C LYS A 94 5.71 -0.85 -12.11
N THR A 95 6.63 0.01 -11.71
CA THR A 95 7.03 0.22 -10.32
C THR A 95 6.09 1.23 -9.65
N ALA A 96 6.12 1.28 -8.32
CA ALA A 96 5.40 2.29 -7.56
C ALA A 96 5.78 3.72 -8.01
N GLN A 97 7.03 3.95 -8.39
CA GLN A 97 7.50 5.26 -8.87
C GLN A 97 6.87 5.66 -10.21
N ASP A 98 6.65 4.70 -11.12
CA ASP A 98 5.99 4.96 -12.41
C ASP A 98 4.55 5.46 -12.21
N TYR A 99 3.89 5.03 -11.13
CA TYR A 99 2.58 5.53 -10.72
C TYR A 99 2.64 6.91 -10.07
N ALA A 100 3.74 7.27 -9.40
CA ALA A 100 3.88 8.57 -8.76
C ALA A 100 3.70 9.68 -9.78
N GLN A 101 4.41 9.62 -10.92
CA GLN A 101 4.32 10.63 -11.99
C GLN A 101 2.93 10.75 -12.61
N LYS A 102 2.15 9.65 -12.63
CA LYS A 102 0.82 9.61 -13.25
C LYS A 102 -0.30 10.09 -12.32
N PHE A 103 -0.14 9.93 -11.01
CA PHE A 103 -1.18 10.16 -10.01
C PHE A 103 -0.85 11.26 -8.99
N THR A 104 0.33 11.91 -9.10
CA THR A 104 0.59 13.19 -8.41
C THR A 104 0.14 14.35 -9.30
N PRO A 105 -0.80 15.21 -8.85
CA PRO A 105 -1.13 16.46 -9.51
C PRO A 105 -0.04 17.52 -9.32
#